data_AF-A0A968H6W0-F1
#
_entry.id   AF-A0A968H6W0-F1
#
_cell.length_a   1.000
_cell.length_b   1.000
_cell.length_c   1.000
_cell.angle_alpha   90.00
_cell.angle_beta   90.00
_cell.angle_gamma   90.00
#
_symmetry.space_group_name_H-M   'P 1'
#
loop_
_entity.id
_entity.type
_entity.pdbx_description
1 polymer ?
#
loop_
_entity_poly.entity_id
_entity_poly.type
_entity_poly.pdbx_seq_one_letter_code
_entity_poly.pdbx_strand_id
1 'polypeptide(L)'
;MGIRSFQLLPRCRGRHVVAILACDDGSWQVGSNGVRQPQPVCPRRVGRFGRGRGWELCAAICNQPGHAEQQAVTAAGSAARGATLLLFGHDTICPACRAVLDQAGVKKRLLVGW
;
A
#
# COMPACT_ATOMS: atom_id res chain seq x y z
N MET A 1 -8.82 17.19 -13.57
CA MET A 1 -8.63 15.76 -13.25
C MET A 1 -7.16 15.41 -13.44
N GLY A 2 -6.45 14.98 -12.41
CA GLY A 2 -5.03 14.63 -12.54
C GLY A 2 -4.58 13.74 -11.38
N ILE A 3 -3.74 12.76 -11.69
CA ILE A 3 -3.07 11.91 -10.70
C ILE A 3 -2.06 12.78 -9.98
N ARG A 4 -2.21 13.01 -8.67
CA ARG A 4 -1.42 14.04 -7.97
C ARG A 4 -0.03 13.59 -7.51
N SER A 5 0.32 12.32 -7.60
CA SER A 5 1.73 11.86 -7.58
C SER A 5 1.74 10.35 -7.66
N PHE A 6 2.76 9.80 -8.32
CA PHE A 6 3.10 8.38 -8.21
C PHE A 6 4.60 8.32 -7.92
N GLN A 7 4.97 8.01 -6.67
CA GLN A 7 6.38 7.82 -6.36
C GLN A 7 6.81 6.45 -6.89
N LEU A 8 7.58 6.48 -7.98
CA LEU A 8 8.18 5.31 -8.64
C LEU A 8 9.31 4.75 -7.78
N LEU A 9 8.96 4.06 -6.70
CA LEU A 9 9.92 3.27 -5.94
C LEU A 9 10.11 1.88 -6.58
N PRO A 10 11.32 1.31 -6.49
CA PRO A 10 11.57 -0.08 -6.86
C PRO A 10 10.53 -1.05 -6.26
N ARG A 11 10.14 -2.07 -7.03
CA ARG A 11 9.12 -3.04 -6.60
C ARG A 11 9.58 -3.87 -5.40
N CYS A 12 8.68 -4.14 -4.47
CA CYS A 12 8.91 -5.14 -3.43
C CYS A 12 9.07 -6.54 -4.04
N ARG A 13 10.20 -7.20 -3.78
CA ARG A 13 10.47 -8.58 -4.26
C ARG A 13 9.59 -9.65 -3.64
N GLY A 14 8.96 -9.36 -2.50
CA GLY A 14 8.07 -10.32 -1.83
C GLY A 14 6.76 -10.46 -2.59
N ARG A 15 6.11 -9.33 -2.86
CA ARG A 15 4.83 -9.20 -3.57
C ARG A 15 4.63 -7.73 -3.91
N HIS A 16 4.27 -7.42 -5.15
CA HIS A 16 3.95 -6.06 -5.55
C HIS A 16 2.45 -5.79 -5.34
N VAL A 17 2.13 -4.70 -4.64
CA VAL A 17 0.76 -4.30 -4.32
C VAL A 17 0.57 -2.86 -4.75
N VAL A 18 -0.58 -2.57 -5.34
CA VAL A 18 -0.98 -1.23 -5.78
C VAL A 18 -2.35 -0.90 -5.19
N ALA A 19 -2.49 0.31 -4.65
CA ALA A 19 -3.72 0.84 -4.11
C ALA A 19 -4.12 2.08 -4.90
N ILE A 20 -5.39 2.19 -5.24
CA ILE A 20 -5.96 3.36 -5.90
C ILE A 20 -7.13 3.85 -5.03
N LEU A 21 -7.12 5.13 -4.68
CA LEU A 21 -8.26 5.82 -4.08
C LEU A 21 -8.98 6.62 -5.15
N ALA A 22 -10.22 6.24 -5.43
CA ALA A 22 -11.17 7.07 -6.18
C ALA A 22 -11.89 7.98 -5.17
N CYS A 23 -11.55 9.27 -5.18
CA CYS A 23 -12.01 10.26 -4.22
C CYS A 23 -13.32 10.92 -4.71
N ASP A 24 -14.13 11.43 -3.79
CA ASP A 24 -15.45 12.00 -4.11
C ASP A 24 -15.35 13.33 -4.89
N ASP A 25 -14.20 14.01 -4.81
CA ASP A 25 -13.88 15.19 -5.62
C ASP A 25 -13.51 14.84 -7.08
N GLY A 26 -13.61 13.57 -7.46
CA GLY A 26 -13.26 13.05 -8.79
C GLY A 26 -11.76 12.86 -9.00
N SER A 27 -10.91 13.10 -7.98
CA SER A 27 -9.48 12.82 -8.05
C SER A 27 -9.14 11.36 -7.79
N TRP A 28 -8.00 10.94 -8.34
CA TRP A 28 -7.50 9.57 -8.23
C TRP A 28 -6.09 9.59 -7.67
N GLN A 29 -5.86 8.81 -6.61
CA GLN A 29 -4.59 8.80 -5.89
C GLN A 29 -4.05 7.38 -5.83
N VAL A 30 -2.76 7.22 -6.13
CA VAL A 30 -2.15 5.92 -6.32
C VAL A 30 -1.03 5.72 -5.30
N GLY A 31 -1.05 4.58 -4.63
CA GLY A 31 0.01 4.11 -3.75
C GLY A 31 0.54 2.77 -4.20
N SER A 32 1.84 2.52 -3.98
CA SER A 32 2.44 1.21 -4.18
C SER A 32 3.35 0.86 -3.00
N ASN A 33 3.58 -0.43 -2.77
CA ASN A 33 4.45 -0.91 -1.71
C ASN A 33 5.94 -0.93 -2.12
N GLY A 34 6.39 0.08 -2.88
CA GLY A 34 7.78 0.15 -3.33
C GLY A 34 8.78 0.34 -2.17
N VAL A 35 10.05 0.05 -2.43
CA VAL A 35 11.12 -0.01 -1.42
C VAL A 35 12.24 0.97 -1.76
N ARG A 36 12.84 1.62 -0.76
CA ARG A 36 13.99 2.52 -0.98
C ARG A 36 15.32 1.77 -1.06
N GLN A 37 15.39 0.60 -0.44
CA GLN A 37 16.58 -0.27 -0.46
C GLN A 37 16.21 -1.65 -1.03
N PRO A 38 16.21 -1.81 -2.36
CA PRO A 38 15.81 -3.07 -2.98
C PRO A 38 16.77 -4.20 -2.62
N GLN A 39 16.20 -5.34 -2.25
CA GLN A 39 16.94 -6.57 -1.98
C GLN A 39 16.86 -7.50 -3.20
N PRO A 40 17.88 -8.34 -3.46
CA PRO A 40 17.80 -9.33 -4.54
C PRO A 40 16.71 -10.38 -4.28
N VAL A 41 16.53 -10.78 -3.02
CA VAL A 41 15.47 -11.69 -2.56
C VAL A 41 14.76 -11.04 -1.36
N CYS A 42 13.46 -11.27 -1.22
CA CYS A 42 12.71 -10.77 -0.06
C CYS A 42 13.29 -11.33 1.25
N PRO A 43 13.70 -10.50 2.23
CA PRO A 43 14.27 -10.97 3.50
C PRO A 43 13.34 -11.93 4.26
N ARG A 44 12.02 -11.72 4.16
CA ARG A 44 11.02 -12.62 4.76
C ARG A 44 11.03 -14.02 4.17
N ARG A 45 11.34 -14.15 2.87
CA ARG A 45 11.48 -15.47 2.20
C ARG A 45 12.76 -16.17 2.65
N VAL A 46 13.86 -15.42 2.76
CA VAL A 46 15.15 -15.94 3.25
C VAL A 46 14.99 -16.47 4.68
N GLY A 47 14.35 -15.70 5.56
CA GLY A 47 14.06 -16.11 6.94
C GLY A 47 12.88 -17.08 7.11
N ARG A 48 12.27 -17.56 6.02
CA ARG A 48 11.13 -18.51 6.02
C ARG A 48 9.95 -18.09 6.91
N PHE A 49 9.67 -16.79 6.98
CA PHE A 49 8.56 -16.27 7.76
C PHE A 49 7.21 -16.67 7.14
N GLY A 50 6.28 -17.12 7.97
CA GLY A 50 4.90 -17.41 7.58
C GLY A 50 4.10 -16.15 7.19
N ARG A 51 2.85 -16.36 6.75
CA ARG A 51 1.91 -15.25 6.53
C ARG A 51 1.74 -14.47 7.83
N GLY A 52 1.68 -13.14 7.72
CA GLY A 52 1.51 -12.28 8.90
C GLY A 52 2.78 -11.99 9.72
N ARG A 53 3.95 -12.53 9.34
CA ARG A 53 5.19 -12.43 10.13
C ARG A 53 6.35 -11.81 9.34
N GLY A 54 7.32 -11.22 10.05
CA GLY A 54 8.53 -10.63 9.48
C GLY A 54 8.31 -9.27 8.81
N TRP A 55 7.23 -8.56 9.13
CA TRP A 55 6.90 -7.26 8.55
C TRP A 55 7.88 -6.16 8.97
N GLU A 56 8.50 -6.29 10.14
CA GLU A 56 9.56 -5.44 10.64
C GLU A 56 10.75 -5.34 9.67
N LEU A 57 11.02 -6.42 8.91
CA LEU A 57 12.09 -6.45 7.91
C LEU A 57 11.80 -5.55 6.69
N CYS A 58 10.52 -5.29 6.40
CA CYS A 58 10.15 -4.38 5.32
C CYS A 58 10.63 -2.95 5.61
N ALA A 59 10.49 -2.50 6.85
CA ALA A 59 11.00 -1.21 7.29
C ALA A 59 12.51 -1.25 7.52
N ALA A 60 13.00 -2.23 8.28
CA ALA A 60 14.39 -2.28 8.73
C ALA A 60 15.41 -2.55 7.61
N ILE A 61 15.07 -3.40 6.63
CA ILE A 61 16.02 -3.85 5.57
C ILE A 61 15.67 -3.25 4.21
N CYS A 62 14.39 -3.28 3.83
CA CYS A 62 13.98 -2.76 2.53
C CYS A 62 13.75 -1.24 2.53
N ASN A 63 13.77 -0.60 3.70
CA ASN A 63 13.45 0.82 3.88
C ASN A 63 12.15 1.19 3.15
N GLN A 64 11.11 0.38 3.36
CA GLN A 64 9.80 0.58 2.79
C GLN A 64 9.10 1.74 3.52
N PRO A 65 8.72 2.83 2.83
CA PRO A 65 8.08 3.98 3.47
C PRO A 65 6.65 3.70 3.96
N GLY A 66 6.00 2.70 3.36
CA GLY A 66 4.65 2.28 3.71
C GLY A 66 4.13 1.21 2.75
N HIS A 67 3.02 0.59 3.12
CA HIS A 67 2.25 -0.27 2.23
C HIS A 67 1.46 0.56 1.21
N ALA A 68 0.95 -0.10 0.17
CA ALA A 68 0.25 0.57 -0.92
C ALA A 68 -0.91 1.43 -0.41
N GLU A 69 -1.70 0.91 0.52
CA GLU A 69 -2.85 1.60 1.13
C GLU A 69 -2.43 2.87 1.87
N GLN A 70 -1.36 2.79 2.68
CA GLN A 70 -0.82 3.92 3.43
C GLN A 70 -0.27 5.01 2.50
N GLN A 71 0.40 4.59 1.43
CA GLN A 71 0.93 5.50 0.42
C GLN A 71 -0.21 6.20 -0.34
N ALA A 72 -1.28 5.48 -0.68
CA ALA A 72 -2.44 6.07 -1.36
C ALA A 72 -3.17 7.08 -0.46
N VAL A 73 -3.39 6.75 0.82
CA VAL A 73 -3.99 7.67 1.79
C VAL A 73 -3.12 8.91 1.99
N THR A 74 -1.80 8.73 2.14
CA THR A 74 -0.85 9.85 2.25
C THR A 74 -0.93 10.78 1.04
N ALA A 75 -0.99 10.21 -0.17
CA ALA A 75 -1.12 10.99 -1.41
C ALA A 75 -2.46 11.72 -1.51
N ALA A 76 -3.54 11.13 -1.00
CA ALA A 76 -4.88 11.73 -1.01
C ALA A 76 -5.09 12.82 0.04
N GLY A 77 -4.43 12.73 1.19
CA GLY A 77 -4.65 13.65 2.30
C GLY A 77 -6.14 13.71 2.68
N SER A 78 -6.70 14.92 2.77
CA SER A 78 -8.12 15.11 3.11
C SER A 78 -9.10 14.54 2.07
N ALA A 79 -8.68 14.37 0.81
CA ALA A 79 -9.53 13.80 -0.24
C ALA A 79 -9.82 12.29 -0.03
N ALA A 80 -9.08 11.61 0.86
CA ALA A 80 -9.33 10.21 1.20
C ALA A 80 -10.67 9.98 1.90
N ARG A 81 -11.26 11.01 2.53
CA ARG A 81 -12.54 10.89 3.23
C ARG A 81 -13.67 10.65 2.22
N GLY A 82 -14.45 9.59 2.43
CA GLY A 82 -15.52 9.20 1.52
C GLY A 82 -15.06 8.26 0.40
N ALA A 83 -13.76 8.26 0.09
CA ALA A 83 -13.20 7.57 -1.07
C ALA A 83 -13.44 6.04 -1.09
N THR A 84 -13.32 5.48 -2.29
CA THR A 84 -13.29 4.04 -2.53
C THR A 84 -11.86 3.57 -2.81
N LEU A 85 -11.38 2.59 -2.05
CA LEU A 85 -10.13 1.89 -2.30
C LEU A 85 -10.33 0.75 -3.31
N LEU A 86 -9.47 0.72 -4.32
CA LEU A 86 -9.20 -0.44 -5.18
C LEU A 86 -7.80 -0.96 -4.84
N LEU A 87 -7.70 -2.20 -4.35
CA LEU A 87 -6.43 -2.81 -3.93
C LEU A 87 -6.10 -3.99 -4.83
N PHE A 88 -4.95 -3.93 -5.51
CA PHE A 88 -4.50 -4.95 -6.45
C PHE A 88 -3.30 -5.71 -5.88
N GLY A 89 -3.28 -7.03 -6.09
CA GLY A 89 -2.15 -7.87 -5.73
C GLY A 89 -2.17 -8.38 -4.29
N HIS A 90 -3.27 -8.18 -3.56
CA HIS A 90 -3.53 -8.86 -2.29
C HIS A 90 -5.03 -8.95 -1.99
N ASP A 91 -5.42 -10.03 -1.34
CA ASP A 91 -6.75 -10.41 -0.86
C ASP A 91 -7.00 -10.08 0.63
N THR A 92 -6.03 -9.51 1.33
CA THR A 92 -6.17 -9.16 2.76
C THR A 92 -5.47 -7.84 3.07
N ILE A 93 -6.16 -6.93 3.75
CA ILE A 93 -5.57 -5.68 4.26
C ILE A 93 -5.03 -5.94 5.67
N CYS A 94 -3.75 -5.63 5.91
CA CYS A 94 -3.15 -5.82 7.23
C CYS A 94 -3.77 -4.87 8.29
N PRO A 95 -3.70 -5.20 9.59
CA PRO A 95 -4.33 -4.39 10.65
C PRO A 95 -3.91 -2.91 10.64
N ALA A 96 -2.63 -2.63 10.39
CA ALA A 96 -2.11 -1.26 10.32
C ALA A 96 -2.70 -0.47 9.14
N CYS A 97 -2.81 -1.08 7.96
CA CYS A 97 -3.42 -0.44 6.79
C CYS A 97 -4.92 -0.26 6.98
N ARG A 98 -5.59 -1.21 7.63
CA ARG A 98 -7.01 -1.11 7.98
C ARG A 98 -7.27 0.10 8.86
N ALA A 99 -6.49 0.26 9.93
CA ALA A 99 -6.59 1.41 10.82
C ALA A 99 -6.36 2.74 10.07
N VAL A 100 -5.36 2.82 9.18
CA VAL A 100 -5.12 4.04 8.37
C VAL A 100 -6.30 4.37 7.45
N LEU A 101 -6.89 3.36 6.80
CA LEU A 101 -8.08 3.56 5.95
C LEU A 101 -9.31 3.97 6.76
N ASP A 102 -9.50 3.38 7.96
CA ASP A 102 -10.59 3.73 8.87
C ASP A 102 -10.46 5.19 9.34
N GLN A 103 -9.27 5.59 9.80
CA GLN A 103 -8.97 6.94 10.26
C GLN A 103 -9.11 7.99 9.13
N ALA A 104 -8.71 7.64 7.91
CA ALA A 104 -8.88 8.48 6.74
C ALA A 104 -10.34 8.63 6.28
N GLY A 105 -11.24 7.75 6.76
CA GLY A 105 -12.65 7.79 6.41
C GLY A 105 -12.98 7.18 5.04
N VAL A 106 -12.14 6.25 4.55
CA VAL A 106 -12.39 5.50 3.31
C VAL A 106 -13.58 4.55 3.49
N LYS A 107 -14.60 4.67 2.63
CA LYS A 107 -15.91 4.02 2.82
C LYS A 107 -16.02 2.64 2.20
N LYS A 108 -15.36 2.40 1.08
CA LYS A 108 -15.43 1.13 0.33
C LYS A 108 -14.02 0.61 0.06
N ARG A 109 -13.86 -0.72 0.09
CA ARG A 109 -12.58 -1.41 -0.11
C ARG A 109 -12.82 -2.61 -1.02
N LEU A 110 -12.39 -2.50 -2.26
CA LEU A 110 -12.49 -3.54 -3.28
C LEU A 110 -11.12 -4.18 -3.43
N LEU A 111 -11.01 -5.46 -3.07
CA LEU A 111 -9.76 -6.21 -3.15
C LEU A 111 -9.79 -7.07 -4.41
N VAL A 112 -8.80 -6.86 -5.28
CA VAL A 112 -8.56 -7.63 -6.50
C VAL A 112 -7.32 -8.48 -6.27
N GLY A 113 -7.57 -9.64 -5.65
CA GLY A 113 -6.55 -10.64 -5.35
C GLY A 113 -6.30 -11.59 -6.53
N TRP A 114 -5.06 -12.08 -6.61
CA TRP A 114 -4.62 -13.20 -7.44
C TRP A 114 -3.72 -14.11 -6.61
#